data_AF-A0A5R8N625-F1
#
_entry.id   AF-A0A5R8N625-F1
#
_cell.length_a   1.000
_cell.length_b   1.000
_cell.length_c   1.000
_cell.angle_alpha   90.00
_cell.angle_beta   90.00
_cell.angle_gamma   90.00
#
_symmetry.space_group_name_H-M   'P 1'
#
loop_
_entity.id
_entity.type
_entity.pdbx_description
1 polymer ?
#
loop_
_entity_poly.entity_id
_entity_poly.type
_entity_poly.pdbx_seq_one_letter_code
_entity_poly.pdbx_strand_id
1 'polypeptide(L)'
;MTHHSWAPITNADLRLHNYNSHTCSDDNPGIVAHRITDPWTVNTLTWNNQPDITINGQVGNQGAYSATIPCPEGEGELYYSIEDMVREWVAGEPDEGVRLTSPTETVAQNWRSYRSDEYGGYDTYPFTPRGPVLFVEYEPVAARCDSDRPSPSPAPPCCGSRSPWPGRGSPPRCGYR
;
A
#
# COMPACT_ATOMS: atom_id res chain seq x y z
N MET A 1 -8.48 27.24 -12.45
CA MET A 1 -7.54 26.31 -11.79
C MET A 1 -8.37 25.50 -10.80
N THR A 2 -8.83 24.32 -11.20
CA THR A 2 -9.58 23.42 -10.33
C THR A 2 -8.59 22.75 -9.38
N HIS A 3 -8.64 23.11 -8.09
CA HIS A 3 -7.98 22.33 -7.05
C HIS A 3 -8.66 20.96 -6.99
N HIS A 4 -8.01 19.93 -7.52
CA HIS A 4 -8.34 18.56 -7.17
C HIS A 4 -7.91 18.38 -5.71
N SER A 5 -8.88 18.31 -4.79
CA SER A 5 -8.61 17.92 -3.42
C SER A 5 -8.41 16.41 -3.41
N TRP A 6 -7.17 15.95 -3.37
CA TRP A 6 -6.86 14.54 -3.18
C TRP A 6 -7.33 14.09 -1.79
N ALA A 7 -7.75 12.83 -1.66
CA ALA A 7 -8.06 12.24 -0.36
C ALA A 7 -6.76 12.10 0.44
N PRO A 8 -6.67 12.61 1.69
CA PRO A 8 -5.47 12.45 2.49
C PRO A 8 -5.27 10.98 2.88
N ILE A 9 -4.06 10.49 2.69
CA ILE A 9 -3.63 9.15 3.12
C ILE A 9 -3.25 9.21 4.58
N THR A 10 -3.90 8.38 5.41
CA THR A 10 -3.67 8.32 6.87
C THR A 10 -2.76 7.17 7.26
N ASN A 11 -2.74 6.08 6.48
CA ASN A 11 -1.84 4.95 6.65
C ASN A 11 -1.61 4.25 5.30
N ALA A 12 -0.42 3.71 5.08
CA ALA A 12 -0.19 2.84 3.94
C ALA A 12 0.91 1.82 4.24
N ASP A 13 0.54 0.55 4.33
CA ASP A 13 1.47 -0.53 4.64
C ASP A 13 1.60 -1.48 3.44
N LEU A 14 2.82 -1.63 2.94
CA LEU A 14 3.19 -2.78 2.12
C LEU A 14 3.49 -3.96 3.05
N ARG A 15 2.67 -5.01 2.95
CA ARG A 15 2.74 -6.21 3.78
C ARG A 15 3.27 -7.36 2.95
N LEU A 16 4.33 -8.00 3.46
CA LEU A 16 5.00 -9.10 2.79
C LEU A 16 5.15 -10.27 3.74
N HIS A 17 4.68 -11.45 3.34
CA HIS A 17 4.81 -12.65 4.17
C HIS A 17 6.21 -13.25 4.03
N ASN A 18 7.07 -13.01 5.03
CA ASN A 18 8.43 -13.54 5.09
C ASN A 18 8.43 -14.96 5.68
N TYR A 19 8.89 -15.92 4.90
CA TYR A 19 8.92 -17.32 5.31
C TYR A 19 10.32 -17.88 5.52
N ASN A 20 11.35 -17.18 5.06
CA ASN A 20 12.72 -17.62 5.20
C ASN A 20 13.67 -16.43 5.24
N SER A 21 14.67 -16.53 6.11
CA SER A 21 15.70 -15.52 6.36
C SER A 21 16.93 -16.20 6.95
N HIS A 22 18.09 -15.52 6.93
CA HIS A 22 19.31 -16.03 7.57
C HIS A 22 19.21 -16.08 9.10
N THR A 23 18.47 -15.15 9.69
CA THR A 23 18.23 -15.00 11.12
C THR A 23 16.76 -14.63 11.35
N CYS A 24 16.29 -14.68 12.59
CA CYS A 24 15.05 -14.03 13.04
C CYS A 24 15.32 -12.89 14.04
N SER A 25 16.58 -12.45 14.15
CA SER A 25 16.94 -11.23 14.86
C SER A 25 16.81 -10.01 13.94
N ASP A 26 16.62 -8.85 14.56
CA ASP A 26 16.66 -7.52 13.94
C ASP A 26 18.07 -6.91 13.89
N ASP A 27 19.08 -7.60 14.42
CA ASP A 27 20.49 -7.18 14.38
C ASP A 27 21.13 -7.42 13.00
N ASN A 28 20.62 -6.74 11.98
CA ASN A 28 21.10 -6.82 10.60
C ASN A 28 20.68 -5.56 9.82
N PRO A 29 21.25 -5.28 8.63
CA PRO A 29 20.92 -4.07 7.87
C PRO A 29 19.47 -3.97 7.37
N GLY A 30 18.74 -5.08 7.30
CA GLY A 30 17.35 -5.12 6.86
C GLY A 30 17.18 -5.01 5.35
N ILE A 31 15.94 -4.93 4.91
CA ILE A 31 15.58 -4.68 3.50
C ILE A 31 14.90 -3.32 3.44
N VAL A 32 15.17 -2.58 2.37
CA VAL A 32 14.64 -1.25 2.12
C VAL A 32 13.68 -1.31 0.95
N ALA A 33 12.48 -0.78 1.16
CA ALA A 33 11.53 -0.46 0.12
C ALA A 33 11.87 0.89 -0.49
N HIS A 34 11.98 0.94 -1.82
CA HIS A 34 12.18 2.14 -2.60
C HIS A 34 11.09 2.28 -3.66
N ARG A 35 10.62 3.50 -3.88
CA ARG A 35 9.76 3.81 -5.01
C ARG A 35 10.57 3.76 -6.31
N ILE A 36 10.06 3.03 -7.29
CA ILE A 36 10.60 3.02 -8.65
C ILE A 36 10.15 4.28 -9.37
N THR A 37 11.05 4.93 -10.11
CA THR A 37 10.76 6.19 -10.82
C THR A 37 10.79 6.05 -12.34
N ASP A 38 11.38 4.97 -12.84
CA ASP A 38 11.49 4.70 -14.26
C ASP A 38 10.48 3.64 -14.72
N PRO A 39 9.90 3.79 -15.93
CA PRO A 39 9.06 2.78 -16.52
C PRO A 39 9.85 1.50 -16.81
N TRP A 40 9.25 0.34 -16.56
CA TRP A 40 9.88 -0.95 -16.79
C TRP A 40 8.90 -2.00 -17.30
N THR A 41 9.44 -3.10 -17.83
CA THR A 41 8.63 -4.26 -18.23
C THR A 41 9.29 -5.54 -17.75
N VAL A 42 8.48 -6.53 -17.34
CA VAL A 42 8.98 -7.81 -16.85
C VAL A 42 9.89 -8.54 -17.85
N ASN A 43 9.66 -8.34 -19.15
CA ASN A 43 10.40 -9.03 -20.22
C ASN A 43 11.81 -8.47 -20.45
N THR A 44 12.08 -7.25 -20.01
CA THR A 44 13.38 -6.57 -20.20
C THR A 44 14.16 -6.42 -18.90
N LEU A 45 13.53 -6.74 -17.76
CA LEU A 45 14.13 -6.62 -16.44
C LEU A 45 15.27 -7.63 -16.28
N THR A 46 16.47 -7.15 -15.98
CA THR A 46 17.64 -7.99 -15.68
C THR A 46 18.45 -7.37 -14.55
N TRP A 47 19.41 -8.11 -14.00
CA TRP A 47 20.32 -7.58 -12.99
C TRP A 47 21.05 -6.30 -13.44
N ASN A 48 21.43 -6.21 -14.72
CA ASN A 48 22.12 -5.06 -15.29
C ASN A 48 21.15 -4.01 -15.88
N ASN A 49 19.84 -4.27 -15.84
CA ASN A 49 18.79 -3.39 -16.36
C ASN A 49 17.68 -3.30 -15.30
N GLN A 50 18.03 -2.73 -14.15
CA GLN A 50 17.09 -2.44 -13.07
C GLN A 50 16.58 -1.01 -13.25
N PRO A 51 15.30 -0.74 -12.99
CA PRO A 51 14.79 0.62 -13.07
C PRO A 51 15.38 1.49 -11.96
N ASP A 52 15.48 2.79 -12.24
CA ASP A 52 15.91 3.75 -11.24
C ASP A 52 14.90 3.87 -10.10
N ILE A 53 15.42 4.28 -8.96
CA ILE A 53 14.67 4.47 -7.72
C ILE A 53 14.93 5.85 -7.16
N THR A 54 14.10 6.26 -6.22
CA THR A 54 14.39 7.37 -5.31
C THR A 54 14.68 6.88 -3.89
N ILE A 55 15.53 7.63 -3.18
CA ILE A 55 15.76 7.45 -1.74
C ILE A 55 14.76 8.27 -0.90
N ASN A 56 14.05 9.21 -1.52
CA ASN A 56 13.04 10.01 -0.83
C ASN A 56 11.86 9.12 -0.45
N GLY A 57 11.46 9.13 0.83
CA GLY A 57 10.37 8.30 1.34
C GLY A 57 10.68 6.81 1.39
N GLN A 58 11.95 6.39 1.28
CA GLN A 58 12.33 4.98 1.41
C GLN A 58 12.14 4.47 2.84
N VAL A 59 11.83 3.18 2.99
CA VAL A 59 11.48 2.59 4.29
C VAL A 59 12.28 1.31 4.50
N GLY A 60 13.07 1.27 5.57
CA GLY A 60 13.83 0.08 5.97
C GLY A 60 13.06 -0.78 6.98
N ASN A 61 13.20 -2.10 6.86
CA ASN A 61 12.70 -3.05 7.84
C ASN A 61 13.77 -4.11 8.14
N GLN A 62 14.17 -4.20 9.41
CA GLN A 62 15.20 -5.14 9.90
C GLN A 62 14.62 -6.50 10.32
N GLY A 63 13.29 -6.58 10.46
CA GLY A 63 12.57 -7.76 10.86
C GLY A 63 12.89 -8.95 9.95
N ALA A 64 12.80 -10.14 10.56
CA ALA A 64 13.09 -11.37 9.88
C ALA A 64 12.34 -12.53 10.54
N TYR A 65 11.71 -13.33 9.70
CA TYR A 65 11.02 -14.56 10.04
C TYR A 65 11.63 -15.70 9.22
N SER A 66 11.56 -16.91 9.77
CA SER A 66 11.99 -18.10 9.06
C SER A 66 11.32 -19.37 9.59
N ALA A 67 10.69 -20.11 8.68
CA ALA A 67 10.19 -21.46 8.94
C ALA A 67 11.27 -22.54 8.75
N THR A 68 12.48 -22.18 8.27
CA THR A 68 13.53 -23.15 7.92
C THR A 68 14.65 -23.25 8.94
N ILE A 69 14.77 -22.27 9.83
CA ILE A 69 15.65 -22.29 11.00
C ILE A 69 14.80 -22.16 12.28
N PRO A 70 15.35 -22.44 13.48
CA PRO A 70 14.59 -22.44 14.73
C PRO A 70 14.17 -21.03 15.22
N CYS A 71 13.24 -20.40 14.51
CA CYS A 71 12.62 -19.14 14.92
C CYS A 71 11.31 -19.42 15.67
N PRO A 72 11.08 -18.82 16.86
CA PRO A 72 9.91 -19.14 17.69
C PRO A 72 8.56 -18.95 16.97
N GLU A 73 8.46 -17.90 16.15
CA GLU A 73 7.26 -17.52 15.41
C GLU A 73 7.13 -18.25 14.05
N GLY A 74 8.20 -18.90 13.58
CA GLY A 74 8.25 -19.47 12.24
C GLY A 74 8.22 -18.40 11.15
N GLU A 75 7.16 -18.38 10.34
CA GLU A 75 6.93 -17.38 9.27
C GLU A 75 5.97 -16.27 9.71
N GLY A 76 6.07 -15.07 9.12
CA GLY A 76 5.27 -13.93 9.54
C GLY A 76 5.26 -12.76 8.55
N GLU A 77 4.34 -11.81 8.75
CA GLU A 77 4.23 -10.61 7.93
C GLU A 77 5.22 -9.53 8.38
N LEU A 78 5.95 -8.97 7.40
CA LEU A 78 6.74 -7.76 7.57
C LEU A 78 5.99 -6.58 6.95
N TYR A 79 5.92 -5.49 7.71
CA TYR A 79 5.18 -4.27 7.38
C TYR A 79 6.18 -3.18 6.99
N TYR A 80 5.95 -2.54 5.84
CA TYR A 80 6.67 -1.36 5.38
C TYR A 80 5.66 -0.22 5.28
N SER A 81 5.72 0.73 6.21
CA SER A 81 4.84 1.91 6.23
C SER A 81 5.35 2.93 5.21
N ILE A 82 4.75 2.90 4.02
CA ILE A 82 5.17 3.62 2.81
C ILE A 82 4.22 4.78 2.45
N GLU A 83 3.66 5.45 3.46
CA GLU A 83 2.70 6.56 3.29
C GLU A 83 3.25 7.66 2.39
N ASP A 84 4.55 7.97 2.53
CA ASP A 84 5.22 8.97 1.71
C ASP A 84 5.18 8.58 0.23
N MET A 85 5.47 7.32 -0.12
CA MET A 85 5.43 6.85 -1.52
C MET A 85 4.01 6.91 -2.09
N VAL A 86 3.02 6.47 -1.31
CA VAL A 86 1.62 6.49 -1.75
C VAL A 86 1.11 7.92 -1.92
N ARG A 87 1.53 8.84 -1.04
CA ARG A 87 1.20 10.26 -1.18
C ARG A 87 1.77 10.88 -2.46
N GLU A 88 2.97 10.50 -2.87
CA GLU A 88 3.55 10.94 -4.15
C GLU A 88 2.75 10.41 -5.35
N TRP A 89 2.36 9.13 -5.36
CA TRP A 89 1.51 8.57 -6.42
C TRP A 89 0.15 9.26 -6.50
N VAL A 90 -0.48 9.51 -5.35
CA VAL A 90 -1.75 10.26 -5.27
C VAL A 90 -1.57 11.70 -5.76
N ALA A 91 -0.41 12.31 -5.55
CA ALA A 91 -0.10 13.64 -6.05
C ALA A 91 0.10 13.70 -7.58
N GLY A 92 0.16 12.56 -8.26
CA GLY A 92 0.21 12.45 -9.72
C GLY A 92 1.54 11.93 -10.27
N GLU A 93 2.46 11.51 -9.41
CA GLU A 93 3.68 10.84 -9.85
C GLU A 93 3.37 9.45 -10.44
N PRO A 94 4.16 8.95 -11.41
CA PRO A 94 3.98 7.62 -11.97
C PRO A 94 4.05 6.51 -10.90
N ASP A 95 3.10 5.57 -10.97
CA ASP A 95 3.10 4.35 -10.17
C ASP A 95 3.82 3.23 -10.94
N GLU A 96 5.14 3.20 -10.80
CA GLU A 96 6.02 2.17 -11.37
C GLU A 96 6.35 1.06 -10.35
N GLY A 97 5.69 1.06 -9.19
CA GLY A 97 5.86 0.05 -8.14
C GLY A 97 7.01 0.29 -7.15
N VAL A 98 7.38 -0.79 -6.45
CA VAL A 98 8.32 -0.78 -5.32
C VAL A 98 9.44 -1.78 -5.55
N ARG A 99 10.68 -1.37 -5.32
CA ARG A 99 11.86 -2.25 -5.28
C ARG A 99 12.26 -2.53 -3.83
N LEU A 100 12.46 -3.80 -3.51
CA LEU A 100 13.02 -4.26 -2.24
C LEU A 100 14.48 -4.62 -2.45
N THR A 101 15.38 -3.98 -1.71
CA THR A 101 16.81 -4.31 -1.78
C THR A 101 17.49 -4.14 -0.43
N SER A 102 18.67 -4.73 -0.29
CA SER A 102 19.55 -4.45 0.84
C SER A 102 20.01 -2.98 0.80
N PRO A 103 20.14 -2.26 1.94
CA PRO A 103 20.70 -0.91 1.93
C PRO A 103 22.16 -0.89 1.44
N THR A 104 22.90 -1.97 1.68
CA THR A 104 24.28 -2.18 1.20
C THR A 104 24.50 -3.65 0.83
N GLU A 105 25.37 -3.93 -0.14
CA GLU A 105 25.73 -5.32 -0.50
C GLU A 105 26.92 -5.86 0.32
N THR A 106 27.17 -5.28 1.50
CA THR A 106 28.34 -5.62 2.34
C THR A 106 28.11 -6.82 3.26
N VAL A 107 26.86 -7.23 3.46
CA VAL A 107 26.47 -8.33 4.35
C VAL A 107 25.81 -9.43 3.53
N ALA A 108 26.57 -10.49 3.22
CA ALA A 108 26.10 -11.61 2.40
C ALA A 108 24.89 -12.35 3.01
N GLN A 109 24.73 -12.28 4.33
CA GLN A 109 23.63 -12.90 5.06
C GLN A 109 22.33 -12.06 5.07
N ASN A 110 22.33 -10.86 4.48
CA ASN A 110 21.20 -9.95 4.53
C ASN A 110 20.17 -10.24 3.43
N TRP A 111 19.38 -11.30 3.59
CA TRP A 111 18.35 -11.69 2.63
C TRP A 111 17.06 -12.11 3.33
N ARG A 112 15.94 -11.93 2.62
CA ARG A 112 14.61 -12.47 2.98
C ARG A 112 13.98 -13.10 1.76
N SER A 113 13.25 -14.18 1.99
CA SER A 113 12.34 -14.76 1.01
C SER A 113 10.90 -14.47 1.41
N TYR A 114 10.14 -13.93 0.47
CA TYR A 114 8.74 -13.61 0.63
C TYR A 114 7.87 -14.59 -0.16
N ARG A 115 6.63 -14.82 0.30
CA ARG A 115 5.65 -15.58 -0.48
C ARG A 115 5.14 -14.73 -1.65
N SER A 116 4.92 -15.37 -2.79
CA SER A 116 4.22 -14.78 -3.93
C SER A 116 2.72 -15.06 -3.85
N ASP A 117 1.93 -14.43 -4.71
CA ASP A 117 0.48 -14.69 -4.80
C ASP A 117 0.16 -16.11 -5.28
N GLU A 118 1.09 -16.77 -5.98
CA GLU A 118 0.97 -18.16 -6.43
C GLU A 118 1.29 -19.18 -5.31
N TYR A 119 1.67 -18.72 -4.12
CA TYR A 119 1.91 -19.61 -3.00
C TYR A 119 0.59 -20.17 -2.46
N GLY A 120 0.41 -21.49 -2.62
CA GLY A 120 -0.77 -22.18 -2.11
C GLY A 120 -2.02 -21.96 -2.97
N GLY A 121 -3.15 -22.49 -2.51
CA GLY A 121 -4.46 -22.38 -3.13
C GLY A 121 -5.50 -21.91 -2.12
N TYR A 122 -6.53 -21.23 -2.60
CA TYR A 122 -7.63 -20.77 -1.73
C TYR A 122 -8.37 -21.93 -1.03
N ASP A 123 -8.24 -23.15 -1.55
CA ASP A 123 -8.81 -24.38 -1.01
C ASP A 123 -7.82 -25.23 -0.20
N THR A 124 -6.54 -24.86 -0.13
CA THR A 124 -5.53 -25.62 0.61
C THR A 124 -5.24 -24.99 1.97
N TYR A 125 -5.93 -25.41 3.03
CA TYR A 125 -5.56 -25.05 4.40
C TYR A 125 -4.37 -25.92 4.87
N PRO A 126 -3.34 -25.36 5.55
CA PRO A 126 -3.15 -23.96 5.97
C PRO A 126 -2.44 -23.07 4.93
N PHE A 127 -2.18 -23.59 3.73
CA PHE A 127 -1.49 -22.94 2.61
C PHE A 127 -2.42 -22.03 1.79
N THR A 128 -3.06 -21.07 2.44
CA THR A 128 -3.80 -20.02 1.73
C THR A 128 -2.84 -19.04 1.07
N PRO A 129 -3.23 -18.33 0.00
CA PRO A 129 -2.41 -17.28 -0.62
C PRO A 129 -1.91 -16.25 0.39
N ARG A 130 -0.63 -15.87 0.29
CA ARG A 130 0.06 -14.93 1.19
C ARG A 130 0.96 -13.95 0.43
N GLY A 131 0.61 -13.61 -0.80
CA GLY A 131 1.42 -12.70 -1.59
C GLY A 131 1.37 -11.25 -1.09
N PRO A 132 2.10 -10.35 -1.77
CA PRO A 132 2.21 -8.95 -1.36
C PRO A 132 0.86 -8.23 -1.28
N VAL A 133 0.63 -7.49 -0.20
CA VAL A 133 -0.58 -6.66 -0.04
C VAL A 133 -0.19 -5.22 0.23
N LEU A 134 -0.71 -4.29 -0.57
CA LEU A 134 -0.69 -2.87 -0.22
C LEU A 134 -2.01 -2.50 0.47
N PHE A 135 -1.94 -2.23 1.76
CA PHE A 135 -3.05 -1.68 2.53
C PHE A 135 -2.96 -0.16 2.51
N VAL A 136 -4.05 0.53 2.17
CA VAL A 136 -4.13 2.00 2.18
C VAL A 136 -5.36 2.44 2.95
N GLU A 137 -5.14 3.26 3.98
CA GLU A 137 -6.17 3.97 4.71
C GLU A 137 -6.15 5.44 4.30
N TYR A 138 -7.33 6.00 4.04
CA TYR A 138 -7.48 7.38 3.61
C TYR A 138 -8.80 7.95 4.14
N GLU A 139 -8.85 9.27 4.31
CA GLU A 139 -10.12 9.95 4.60
C GLU A 139 -10.81 10.30 3.28
N PRO A 140 -12.02 9.78 3.00
CA PRO A 140 -12.71 10.12 1.76
C PRO A 140 -13.07 11.61 1.74
N VAL A 141 -12.74 12.30 0.65
CA VAL A 141 -13.31 13.63 0.41
C VAL A 141 -14.82 13.50 0.25
N ALA A 142 -15.58 14.34 0.95
CA ALA A 142 -17.04 14.35 0.83
C ALA A 142 -17.42 14.45 -0.66
N ALA A 143 -18.17 13.46 -1.15
CA ALA A 143 -18.62 13.45 -2.52
C ALA A 143 -19.34 14.76 -2.81
N ARG A 144 -18.81 15.57 -3.75
CA ARG A 144 -19.60 16.69 -4.28
C ARG A 144 -20.80 16.07 -4.96
N CYS A 145 -21.96 16.41 -4.44
CA CYS A 145 -23.23 16.05 -5.04
C CYS A 145 -23.40 16.92 -6.30
N ASP A 146 -22.69 16.56 -7.38
CA ASP A 146 -22.92 17.14 -8.69
C ASP A 146 -24.30 16.66 -9.14
N SER A 147 -25.28 17.57 -9.13
CA SER A 147 -26.65 17.30 -9.55
C SER A 147 -26.79 16.86 -11.01
N ASP A 148 -25.70 16.88 -11.78
CA ASP A 148 -25.69 16.68 -13.23
C ASP A 148 -25.08 15.35 -13.67
N ARG A 149 -24.58 14.49 -12.74
CA ARG A 149 -24.04 13.18 -13.11
C ARG A 149 -25.01 12.05 -12.72
N PRO A 150 -25.54 11.26 -13.68
CA PRO A 150 -26.29 10.06 -13.34
C PRO A 150 -25.35 9.08 -12.63
N SER A 151 -25.68 8.75 -11.40
CA SER A 151 -24.88 7.92 -10.50
C SER A 151 -24.91 6.45 -10.93
N PRO A 152 -23.76 5.76 -11.08
CA PRO A 152 -23.74 4.31 -11.23
C PRO A 152 -23.77 3.63 -9.85
N SER A 153 -24.96 3.33 -9.34
CA SER A 153 -25.19 2.37 -8.24
C SER A 153 -24.66 2.77 -6.84
N PRO A 154 -25.07 2.04 -5.76
CA PRO A 154 -25.94 2.56 -4.71
C PRO A 154 -25.13 3.26 -3.61
N ALA A 155 -24.47 4.37 -3.93
CA ALA A 155 -24.10 5.32 -2.90
C ALA A 155 -25.39 5.89 -2.25
N PRO A 156 -25.42 6.11 -0.92
CA PRO A 156 -26.55 6.76 -0.28
C PRO A 156 -26.79 8.13 -0.95
N PRO A 157 -28.06 8.48 -1.26
CA PRO A 157 -28.36 9.72 -1.95
C PRO A 157 -27.91 10.90 -1.09
N CYS A 158 -27.14 11.78 -1.70
CA CYS A 158 -26.77 13.07 -1.15
C CYS A 158 -27.98 13.83 -0.58
N CYS A 159 -27.97 14.13 0.72
CA CYS A 159 -28.93 15.05 1.35
C CYS A 159 -28.62 16.47 0.80
N GLY A 160 -29.32 16.88 -0.27
CA GLY A 160 -28.99 18.08 -1.04
C GLY A 160 -29.06 19.38 -0.22
N SER A 161 -28.00 20.17 -0.26
CA SER A 161 -27.97 21.53 0.28
C SER A 161 -28.71 22.49 -0.66
N ARG A 162 -30.04 22.51 -0.61
CA ARG A 162 -30.78 23.70 -1.07
C ARG A 162 -30.70 24.73 0.05
N SER A 163 -29.99 25.82 -0.21
CA SER A 163 -29.97 27.01 0.66
C SER A 163 -31.40 27.42 1.03
N PRO A 164 -31.71 27.70 2.31
CA PRO A 164 -33.02 28.18 2.67
C PRO A 164 -33.19 29.60 2.14
N TRP A 165 -34.23 29.81 1.32
CA TRP A 165 -34.73 31.15 1.04
C TRP A 165 -35.11 31.85 2.36
N PRO A 166 -34.97 33.18 2.46
CA PRO A 166 -35.21 33.89 3.71
C PRO A 166 -36.72 33.91 3.99
N GLY A 167 -37.17 33.04 4.90
CA GLY A 167 -38.51 33.08 5.45
C GLY A 167 -39.16 31.71 5.57
N ARG A 168 -39.32 31.29 6.84
CA ARG A 168 -40.09 30.14 7.37
C ARG A 168 -39.33 28.80 7.51
N GLY A 169 -39.02 28.50 8.78
CA GLY A 169 -39.38 27.22 9.41
C GLY A 169 -38.50 25.99 9.11
N SER A 170 -37.59 25.71 10.06
CA SER A 170 -36.92 24.43 10.39
C SER A 170 -36.14 23.65 9.29
N PRO A 171 -34.91 23.19 9.58
CA PRO A 171 -34.14 22.38 8.64
C PRO A 171 -34.75 20.98 8.45
N PRO A 172 -34.61 20.36 7.27
CA PRO A 172 -35.02 18.97 7.07
C PRO A 172 -34.15 18.03 7.91
N ARG A 173 -34.78 17.20 8.74
CA ARG A 173 -34.12 16.08 9.41
C ARG A 173 -33.86 14.99 8.36
N CYS A 174 -32.60 14.69 8.04
CA CYS A 174 -32.28 13.47 7.29
C CYS A 174 -32.61 12.28 8.23
N GLY A 175 -33.73 11.61 7.97
CA GLY A 175 -34.16 10.42 8.72
C GLY A 175 -33.63 9.16 8.05
N TYR A 176 -32.96 8.30 8.82
CA TYR A 176 -32.69 6.92 8.43
C TYR A 176 -34.02 6.15 8.36
N ARG A 177 -34.28 5.46 7.25
CA ARG A 177 -35.26 4.37 7.16
C ARG A 177 -34.51 3.06 7.09
#